data_AF-A0A972QWF0-F1
#
_entry.id   AF-A0A972QWF0-F1
#
_cell.length_a   1.000
_cell.length_b   1.000
_cell.length_c   1.000
_cell.angle_alpha   90.00
_cell.angle_beta   90.00
_cell.angle_gamma   90.00
#
_symmetry.space_group_name_H-M   'P 1'
#
loop_
_entity.id
_entity.type
_entity.pdbx_description
1 polymer ?
#
loop_
_entity_poly.entity_id
_entity_poly.type
_entity_poly.pdbx_seq_one_letter_code
_entity_poly.pdbx_strand_id
1 'polypeptide(L)'
;METQLINLEIINTKKAWVVNELDGLIQEWESWQAEVAQIKDHPFDTNAQSDVFADGEMNMEKHEILQAKTLTFLNNNIKGHDFIVGFDGKACDRTDLRLKIRVKHRLHQLKVLRACIEYAWVPEAEWVKKSKEIANKIADVGAEAGSKILLDWMKNPF
;
A
#
# COMPACT_ATOMS: atom_id res chain seq x y z
N MET A 1 18.58 -16.52 11.15
CA MET A 1 18.22 -16.49 9.72
C MET A 1 18.48 -15.09 9.24
N GLU A 2 19.40 -14.91 8.31
CA GLU A 2 19.54 -13.63 7.60
C GLU A 2 18.23 -13.40 6.85
N THR A 3 17.39 -12.50 7.34
CA THR A 3 16.20 -12.05 6.64
C THR A 3 16.71 -11.32 5.41
N GLN A 4 16.84 -12.03 4.30
CA GLN A 4 17.14 -11.43 3.01
C GLN A 4 16.08 -10.35 2.80
N LEU A 5 16.50 -9.08 2.75
CA LEU A 5 15.63 -7.94 2.50
C LEU A 5 14.93 -8.21 1.17
N ILE A 6 13.66 -8.61 1.21
CA ILE A 6 12.84 -8.75 0.00
C ILE A 6 12.73 -7.34 -0.57
N ASN A 7 13.25 -7.13 -1.77
CA ASN A 7 13.13 -5.86 -2.45
C ASN A 7 11.66 -5.53 -2.66
N LEU A 8 11.28 -4.28 -2.36
CA LEU A 8 9.94 -3.79 -2.67
C LEU A 8 9.79 -3.69 -4.19
N GLU A 9 8.79 -4.36 -4.75
CA GLU A 9 8.54 -4.41 -6.20
C GLU A 9 7.05 -4.23 -6.48
N ILE A 10 6.73 -3.44 -7.50
CA ILE A 10 5.34 -3.33 -7.99
C ILE A 10 5.12 -4.42 -9.03
N ILE A 11 4.32 -5.42 -8.71
CA ILE A 11 4.03 -6.57 -9.59
C ILE A 11 3.18 -6.12 -10.79
N ASN A 12 2.30 -5.15 -10.58
CA ASN A 12 1.41 -4.64 -11.62
C ASN A 12 2.15 -3.68 -12.57
N THR A 13 1.98 -3.90 -13.87
CA THR A 13 2.59 -3.10 -14.93
C THR A 13 2.17 -1.62 -14.90
N LYS A 14 0.97 -1.32 -14.39
CA LYS A 14 0.45 0.05 -14.28
C LYS A 14 0.85 0.70 -12.94
N LYS A 15 2.12 1.07 -12.78
CA LYS A 15 2.64 1.74 -11.57
C LYS A 15 1.77 2.93 -11.12
N ALA A 16 1.41 3.83 -12.05
CA ALA A 16 0.59 5.00 -11.72
C ALA A 16 -0.80 4.61 -11.18
N TRP A 17 -1.40 3.54 -11.70
CA TRP A 17 -2.66 3.03 -11.17
C TRP A 17 -2.50 2.47 -9.76
N VAL A 18 -1.47 1.65 -9.50
CA VAL A 18 -1.19 1.12 -8.15
C VAL A 18 -0.98 2.25 -7.15
N VAL A 19 -0.24 3.29 -7.53
CA VAL A 19 -0.01 4.46 -6.68
C VAL A 19 -1.34 5.15 -6.35
N ASN A 20 -2.19 5.40 -7.36
CA ASN A 20 -3.48 6.05 -7.16
C ASN A 20 -4.43 5.23 -6.29
N GLU A 21 -4.48 3.90 -6.48
CA GLU A 21 -5.31 3.01 -5.65
C GLU A 21 -4.81 2.96 -4.20
N LEU A 22 -3.48 2.97 -3.99
CA LEU A 22 -2.92 3.06 -2.65
C LEU A 22 -3.27 4.40 -1.98
N ASP A 23 -3.20 5.50 -2.72
CA ASP A 23 -3.60 6.83 -2.21
C ASP A 23 -5.10 6.83 -1.84
N GLY A 24 -5.95 6.17 -2.64
CA GLY A 24 -7.37 5.97 -2.31
C GLY A 24 -7.58 5.15 -1.04
N LEU A 25 -6.84 4.05 -0.86
CA LEU A 25 -6.88 3.26 0.38
C LEU A 25 -6.43 4.10 1.58
N ILE A 26 -5.37 4.89 1.45
CA ILE A 26 -4.90 5.80 2.52
C ILE A 26 -6.00 6.78 2.90
N GLN A 27 -6.71 7.35 1.92
CA GLN A 27 -7.83 8.27 2.19
C GLN A 27 -9.01 7.58 2.89
N GLU A 28 -9.33 6.33 2.54
CA GLU A 28 -10.32 5.52 3.25
C GLU A 28 -9.89 5.30 4.72
N TRP A 29 -8.62 4.99 4.97
CA TRP A 29 -8.06 4.85 6.32
C TRP A 29 -8.03 6.16 7.11
N GLU A 30 -7.77 7.30 6.47
CA GLU A 30 -7.84 8.63 7.11
C GLU A 30 -9.26 8.99 7.52
N SER A 31 -10.23 8.71 6.64
CA SER A 31 -11.66 8.88 6.94
C SER A 31 -12.05 7.98 8.11
N TRP A 32 -11.61 6.73 8.09
CA TRP A 32 -11.86 5.80 9.17
C TRP A 32 -11.23 6.25 10.49
N GLN A 33 -10.01 6.79 10.46
CA GLN A 33 -9.35 7.37 11.63
C GLN A 33 -10.18 8.49 12.27
N ALA A 34 -10.77 9.35 11.43
CA ALA A 34 -11.60 10.44 11.91
C ALA A 34 -12.89 9.92 12.58
N GLU A 35 -13.51 8.87 12.02
CA GLU A 35 -14.69 8.23 12.59
C GLU A 35 -14.38 7.55 13.94
N VAL A 36 -13.34 6.72 14.01
CA VAL A 36 -12.99 6.01 15.26
C VAL A 36 -12.51 6.95 16.37
N ALA A 37 -12.04 8.15 16.02
CA ALA A 37 -11.70 9.18 16.99
C ALA A 37 -12.95 9.75 17.71
N GLN A 38 -14.15 9.62 17.12
CA GLN A 38 -15.41 10.04 17.73
C GLN A 38 -16.01 8.98 18.65
N ILE A 39 -15.51 7.74 18.61
CA ILE A 39 -15.96 6.66 19.48
C ILE A 39 -15.62 7.04 20.93
N LYS A 40 -16.67 7.26 21.73
CA LYS A 40 -16.53 7.62 23.13
C LYS A 40 -16.13 6.39 23.93
N ASP A 41 -15.16 6.57 24.83
CA ASP A 41 -14.85 5.56 25.83
C ASP A 41 -16.00 5.57 26.86
N HIS A 42 -16.72 4.45 26.97
CA HIS A 42 -17.70 4.29 28.04
C HIS A 42 -16.96 3.98 29.35
N PRO A 43 -17.31 4.64 30.47
CA PRO A 43 -16.78 4.26 31.77
C PRO A 43 -17.19 2.82 32.07
N PHE A 44 -16.25 2.02 32.58
CA PHE A 44 -16.50 0.64 32.99
C PHE A 44 -17.57 0.61 34.08
N ASP A 45 -18.69 -0.07 33.81
CA ASP A 45 -19.78 -0.26 34.78
C ASP A 45 -19.67 -1.64 35.43
N THR A 46 -19.29 -1.65 36.71
CA THR A 46 -19.17 -2.86 37.53
C THR A 46 -20.50 -3.57 37.78
N ASN A 47 -21.63 -2.84 37.70
CA ASN A 47 -22.95 -3.38 38.02
C ASN A 47 -23.64 -4.03 36.82
N ALA A 48 -23.21 -3.70 35.60
CA ALA A 48 -23.82 -4.21 34.37
C ALA A 48 -23.18 -5.51 33.85
N GLN A 49 -22.01 -5.94 34.38
CA GLN A 49 -21.16 -6.96 33.74
C GLN A 49 -21.04 -6.76 32.21
N SER A 50 -21.15 -5.53 31.73
CA SER A 50 -21.11 -5.28 30.30
C SER A 50 -19.65 -5.36 29.89
N ASP A 51 -19.28 -6.46 29.24
CA ASP A 51 -18.07 -6.54 28.45
C ASP A 51 -17.98 -5.26 27.63
N VAL A 52 -17.07 -4.35 28.00
CA VAL A 52 -17.01 -3.01 27.43
C VAL A 52 -16.50 -3.14 26.00
N PHE A 53 -17.40 -3.39 25.04
CA PHE A 53 -17.14 -3.24 23.62
C PHE A 53 -17.21 -1.76 23.26
N ALA A 54 -16.27 -0.96 23.80
CA ALA A 54 -16.26 0.47 23.56
C ALA A 54 -16.09 0.82 22.08
N ASP A 55 -15.57 -0.10 21.26
CA ASP A 55 -15.49 0.06 19.83
C ASP A 55 -16.76 -0.43 19.10
N GLY A 56 -17.51 -1.41 19.62
CA GLY A 56 -18.75 -1.93 19.02
C GLY A 56 -18.55 -2.86 17.82
N GLU A 57 -19.39 -3.89 17.69
CA GLU A 57 -19.26 -4.94 16.66
C GLU A 57 -19.24 -4.38 15.23
N MET A 58 -20.13 -3.44 14.92
CA MET A 58 -20.21 -2.83 13.57
C MET A 58 -18.91 -2.10 13.18
N ASN A 59 -18.25 -1.44 14.14
CA ASN A 59 -16.99 -0.75 13.86
C ASN A 59 -15.85 -1.75 13.71
N MET A 60 -15.88 -2.85 14.46
CA MET A 60 -14.93 -3.94 14.31
C MET A 60 -15.07 -4.61 12.94
N GLU A 61 -16.30 -4.90 12.50
CA GLU A 61 -16.59 -5.44 11.18
C GLU A 61 -16.09 -4.51 10.06
N LYS A 62 -16.40 -3.20 10.16
CA LYS A 62 -15.92 -2.21 9.19
C LYS A 62 -14.38 -2.17 9.12
N HIS A 63 -13.70 -2.24 10.27
CA HIS A 63 -12.25 -2.28 10.32
C HIS A 63 -11.68 -3.53 9.66
N GLU A 64 -12.26 -4.70 9.93
CA GLU A 64 -11.85 -5.96 9.33
C GLU A 64 -12.02 -5.97 7.81
N ILE A 65 -13.12 -5.43 7.29
CA ILE A 65 -13.36 -5.26 5.85
C ILE A 65 -12.28 -4.37 5.22
N LEU A 66 -12.01 -3.20 5.83
CA LEU A 66 -11.00 -2.28 5.31
C LEU A 66 -9.60 -2.90 5.34
N GLN A 67 -9.28 -3.63 6.41
CA GLN A 67 -8.03 -4.37 6.52
C GLN A 67 -7.90 -5.45 5.45
N ALA A 68 -8.93 -6.27 5.25
CA ALA A 68 -8.95 -7.31 4.22
C ALA A 68 -8.78 -6.73 2.82
N LYS A 69 -9.52 -5.66 2.50
CA LYS A 69 -9.46 -4.95 1.22
C LYS A 69 -8.04 -4.42 0.95
N THR A 70 -7.42 -3.81 1.97
CA THR A 70 -6.04 -3.32 1.88
C THR A 70 -5.05 -4.47 1.65
N LEU A 71 -5.18 -5.56 2.41
CA LEU A 71 -4.31 -6.71 2.30
C LEU A 71 -4.39 -7.38 0.92
N THR A 72 -5.61 -7.58 0.41
CA THR A 72 -5.82 -8.14 -0.93
C THR A 72 -5.19 -7.25 -2.01
N PHE A 73 -5.32 -5.92 -1.89
CA PHE A 73 -4.67 -5.00 -2.81
C PHE A 73 -3.14 -5.14 -2.79
N LEU A 74 -2.53 -5.16 -1.61
CA LEU A 74 -1.08 -5.27 -1.47
C LEU A 74 -0.56 -6.61 -2.02
N ASN A 75 -1.15 -7.73 -1.59
CA ASN A 75 -0.75 -9.07 -2.03
C ASN A 75 -0.79 -9.24 -3.57
N ASN A 76 -1.74 -8.58 -4.24
CA ASN A 76 -1.92 -8.71 -5.68
C ASN A 76 -1.02 -7.77 -6.50
N ASN A 77 -0.52 -6.67 -5.91
CA ASN A 77 0.12 -5.59 -6.67
C ASN A 77 1.53 -5.23 -6.20
N ILE A 78 1.91 -5.62 -4.99
CA ILE A 78 3.16 -5.22 -4.35
C ILE A 78 3.82 -6.45 -3.72
N LYS A 79 5.10 -6.66 -3.98
CA LYS A 79 5.92 -7.70 -3.36
C LYS A 79 6.86 -7.06 -2.35
N GLY A 80 7.17 -7.75 -1.26
CA GLY A 80 8.09 -7.26 -0.23
C GLY A 80 7.48 -6.20 0.68
N HIS A 81 6.15 -6.16 0.82
CA HIS A 81 5.47 -5.32 1.82
C HIS A 81 5.52 -5.92 3.24
N ASP A 82 6.26 -7.01 3.44
CA ASP A 82 6.31 -7.79 4.70
C ASP A 82 6.98 -7.03 5.86
N PHE A 83 7.71 -5.96 5.57
CA PHE A 83 8.21 -5.05 6.61
C PHE A 83 7.08 -4.34 7.36
N ILE A 84 5.87 -4.35 6.80
CA ILE A 84 4.67 -3.88 7.46
C ILE A 84 4.11 -5.02 8.32
N VAL A 85 4.52 -5.03 9.59
CA VAL A 85 4.09 -6.06 10.57
C VAL A 85 2.57 -6.19 10.59
N GLY A 86 2.09 -7.41 10.35
CA GLY A 86 0.68 -7.80 10.36
C GLY A 86 -0.07 -7.66 9.05
N PHE A 87 0.64 -7.43 7.94
CA PHE A 87 0.15 -7.60 6.58
C PHE A 87 0.51 -8.95 5.95
N ASP A 88 1.12 -9.87 6.71
CA ASP A 88 1.39 -11.25 6.31
C ASP A 88 0.31 -12.24 6.79
N GLY A 89 -0.70 -11.73 7.50
CA GLY A 89 -1.75 -12.53 8.15
C GLY A 89 -1.26 -13.35 9.36
N LYS A 90 0.02 -13.21 9.76
CA LYS A 90 0.64 -14.05 10.80
C LYS A 90 1.09 -13.26 12.03
N ALA A 91 1.29 -11.95 11.93
CA ALA A 91 1.55 -11.09 13.08
C ALA A 91 0.30 -10.26 13.42
N CYS A 92 -0.40 -10.69 14.45
CA CYS A 92 -1.68 -10.14 14.91
C CYS A 92 -1.69 -8.60 14.88
N ASP A 93 -2.67 -8.02 14.19
CA ASP A 93 -3.15 -6.69 14.54
C ASP A 93 -3.35 -6.69 16.06
N ARG A 94 -2.84 -5.70 16.78
CA ARG A 94 -2.89 -5.68 18.25
C ARG A 94 -4.34 -5.58 18.70
N THR A 95 -5.03 -6.72 18.79
CA THR A 95 -6.45 -6.86 19.15
C THR A 95 -6.68 -6.50 20.61
N ASP A 96 -5.61 -6.45 21.40
CA ASP A 96 -5.58 -5.92 22.76
C ASP A 96 -5.71 -4.38 22.81
N LEU A 97 -5.53 -3.70 21.69
CA LEU A 97 -5.66 -2.25 21.60
C LEU A 97 -7.04 -1.80 21.10
N ARG A 98 -7.45 -0.64 21.59
CA ARG A 98 -8.60 0.10 21.05
C ARG A 98 -8.43 0.41 19.57
N LEU A 99 -9.54 0.39 18.86
CA LEU A 99 -9.60 0.61 17.42
C LEU A 99 -8.92 1.90 16.99
N LYS A 100 -9.12 3.00 17.73
CA LYS A 100 -8.47 4.29 17.50
C LYS A 100 -6.93 4.21 17.42
N ILE A 101 -6.32 3.31 18.19
CA ILE A 101 -4.86 3.12 18.21
C ILE A 101 -4.45 2.21 17.05
N ARG A 102 -5.19 1.12 16.82
CA ARG A 102 -4.96 0.18 15.71
C ARG A 102 -4.99 0.90 14.37
N VAL A 103 -6.03 1.69 14.12
CA VAL A 103 -6.21 2.48 12.90
C VAL A 103 -5.05 3.47 12.69
N LYS A 104 -4.59 4.13 13.75
CA LYS A 104 -3.43 5.04 13.69
C LYS A 104 -2.15 4.32 13.25
N HIS A 105 -1.87 3.14 13.80
CA HIS A 105 -0.70 2.36 13.41
C HIS A 105 -0.77 1.90 11.95
N ARG A 106 -1.94 1.44 11.50
CA ARG A 106 -2.17 1.02 10.10
C ARG A 106 -1.99 2.17 9.12
N LEU A 107 -2.56 3.33 9.43
CA LEU A 107 -2.39 4.50 8.59
C LEU A 107 -0.91 4.93 8.48
N HIS A 108 -0.18 4.92 9.60
CA HIS A 108 1.25 5.24 9.59
C HIS A 108 2.04 4.28 8.70
N GLN A 109 1.78 2.98 8.84
CA GLN A 109 2.39 1.94 8.01
C GLN A 109 2.13 2.13 6.51
N LEU A 110 0.90 2.46 6.11
CA LEU A 110 0.55 2.73 4.72
C LEU A 110 1.25 3.98 4.17
N LYS A 111 1.39 5.03 4.99
CA LYS A 111 2.15 6.23 4.61
C LYS A 111 3.64 5.93 4.41
N VAL A 112 4.23 5.08 5.25
CA VAL A 112 5.61 4.59 5.06
C VAL A 112 5.72 3.82 3.76
N LEU A 113 4.82 2.86 3.50
CA LEU A 113 4.80 2.12 2.24
C LEU A 113 4.70 3.05 1.02
N ARG A 114 3.81 4.04 1.09
CA ARG A 114 3.60 5.00 0.00
C ARG A 114 4.85 5.81 -0.32
N ALA A 115 5.62 6.19 0.70
CA ALA A 115 6.92 6.84 0.52
C ALA A 115 7.98 5.87 -0.06
N CYS A 116 7.97 4.61 0.37
CA CYS A 116 8.91 3.61 -0.13
C CYS A 116 8.64 3.19 -1.59
N ILE A 117 7.38 3.25 -2.05
CA ILE A 117 6.99 2.88 -3.43
C ILE A 117 7.69 3.70 -4.52
N GLU A 118 8.14 4.92 -4.20
CA GLU A 118 8.96 5.72 -5.11
C GLU A 118 10.24 4.97 -5.52
N TYR A 119 10.81 4.21 -4.58
CA TYR A 119 12.03 3.42 -4.73
C TYR A 119 11.76 1.94 -5.09
N ALA A 120 10.50 1.56 -5.27
CA ALA A 120 10.15 0.19 -5.61
C ALA A 120 10.71 -0.19 -6.99
N TRP A 121 11.23 -1.42 -7.08
CA TRP A 121 11.73 -1.97 -8.33
C TRP A 121 10.57 -2.12 -9.33
N VAL A 122 10.88 -1.85 -10.60
CA VAL A 122 9.93 -1.99 -11.71
C VAL A 122 10.25 -3.28 -12.45
N PRO A 123 9.27 -4.19 -12.63
CA PRO A 123 9.50 -5.49 -13.25
C PRO A 123 10.16 -5.37 -14.62
N GLU A 124 11.04 -6.32 -14.94
CA GLU A 124 11.75 -6.41 -16.22
C GLU A 124 10.79 -6.41 -17.43
N ALA A 125 9.59 -6.97 -17.27
CA ALA A 125 8.57 -7.00 -18.32
C ALA A 125 8.17 -5.58 -18.81
N GLU A 126 8.11 -4.58 -17.93
CA GLU A 126 7.82 -3.21 -18.36
C GLU A 126 9.01 -2.52 -19.02
N TRP A 127 10.23 -2.90 -18.64
CA TRP A 127 11.42 -2.48 -19.38
C TRP A 127 11.43 -3.05 -20.79
N VAL A 128 11.02 -4.31 -20.97
CA VAL A 128 10.87 -4.95 -22.29
C VAL A 128 9.75 -4.30 -23.11
N LYS A 129 8.64 -3.90 -22.49
CA LYS A 129 7.57 -3.20 -23.19
C LYS A 129 7.98 -1.79 -23.63
N LYS A 130 8.55 -1.00 -22.70
CA LYS A 130 9.05 0.36 -23.01
C LYS A 130 10.17 0.33 -24.05
N SER A 131 11.08 -0.65 -23.98
CA SER A 131 12.14 -0.79 -24.97
C SER A 131 11.59 -1.10 -26.36
N LYS A 132 10.54 -1.92 -26.48
CA LYS A 132 9.83 -2.14 -27.75
C LYS A 132 9.17 -0.87 -28.29
N GLU A 133 8.49 -0.09 -27.45
CA GLU A 133 7.87 1.19 -27.87
C GLU A 133 8.91 2.17 -28.41
N ILE A 134 10.08 2.23 -27.77
CA ILE A 134 11.19 3.08 -28.21
C ILE A 134 11.85 2.55 -29.47
N ALA A 135 12.08 1.23 -29.56
CA ALA A 135 12.62 0.61 -30.76
C ALA A 135 11.74 0.92 -31.98
N ASN A 136 10.41 0.87 -31.83
CA ASN A 136 9.47 1.25 -32.87
C ASN A 136 9.58 2.75 -33.23
N LYS A 137 9.63 3.65 -32.24
CA LYS A 137 9.82 5.09 -32.49
C LYS A 137 11.14 5.41 -33.20
N ILE A 138 12.21 4.67 -32.89
CA ILE A 138 13.52 4.82 -33.51
C ILE A 138 13.50 4.26 -34.95
N ALA A 139 12.78 3.16 -35.18
CA ALA A 139 12.68 2.53 -36.51
C ALA A 139 12.06 3.46 -37.56
N ASP A 140 11.16 4.35 -37.14
CA ASP A 140 10.44 5.28 -38.02
C ASP A 140 11.21 6.60 -38.28
N VAL A 141 12.40 6.78 -37.70
CA VAL A 141 13.19 8.01 -37.83
C VAL A 141 14.62 7.74 -38.29
N GLY A 142 15.27 8.75 -38.88
CA GLY A 142 16.69 8.67 -39.26
C GLY A 142 17.62 8.51 -38.04
N ALA A 143 18.81 7.96 -38.26
CA ALA A 143 19.76 7.59 -37.20
C ALA A 143 20.05 8.72 -36.19
N GLU A 144 20.19 9.96 -36.65
CA GLU A 144 20.50 11.11 -35.80
C GLU A 144 19.33 11.50 -34.89
N ALA A 145 18.10 11.49 -35.41
CA ALA A 145 16.89 11.71 -34.62
C ALA A 145 16.61 10.55 -33.66
N GLY A 146 16.86 9.31 -34.11
CA GLY A 146 16.76 8.10 -33.29
C GLY A 146 17.74 8.10 -32.10
N SER A 147 18.99 8.50 -32.32
CA SER A 147 19.98 8.66 -31.25
C SER A 147 19.56 9.70 -30.22
N LYS A 148 18.91 10.79 -30.63
CA LYS A 148 18.41 11.82 -29.71
C LYS A 148 17.24 11.30 -28.85
N ILE A 149 16.30 10.58 -29.46
CA ILE A 149 15.18 9.92 -28.75
C ILE A 149 15.72 8.92 -27.71
N LEU A 150 16.71 8.10 -28.10
CA LEU A 150 17.32 7.13 -27.20
C LEU A 150 18.06 7.83 -26.05
N LEU A 151 18.85 8.86 -26.35
CA LEU A 151 19.61 9.61 -25.35
C LEU A 151 18.70 10.29 -24.33
N ASP A 152 17.61 10.91 -24.77
CA ASP A 152 16.66 11.57 -23.89
C ASP A 152 15.94 10.55 -22.99
N TRP A 153 15.61 9.37 -23.51
CA TRP A 153 15.05 8.29 -22.71
C TRP A 153 16.05 7.70 -21.70
N MET A 154 17.32 7.51 -22.09
CA MET A 154 18.35 7.02 -21.18
C MET A 154 18.61 7.98 -20.02
N LYS A 155 18.44 9.29 -20.24
CA LYS A 155 18.55 10.32 -19.19
C LYS A 155 17.35 10.33 -18.24
N ASN A 156 16.15 9.99 -18.73
CA ASN A 156 14.93 9.92 -17.93
C ASN A 156 14.03 8.77 -18.41
N PRO A 157 14.23 7.55 -17.90
CA PRO A 157 13.43 6.39 -18.32
C PRO A 157 12.02 6.35 -17.70
N PHE A 158 11.73 7.27 -16.77
CA PHE A 158 10.50 7.36 -15.98
C PHE A 158 9.69 8.61 -16.30
#